data_AF-A0A7S4HSC3-F1
#
_entry.id   AF-A0A7S4HSC3-F1
#
_cell.length_a   1.000
_cell.length_b   1.000
_cell.length_c   1.000
_cell.angle_alpha   90.00
_cell.angle_beta   90.00
_cell.angle_gamma   90.00
#
_symmetry.space_group_name_H-M   'P 1'
#
loop_
_entity.id
_entity.type
_entity.pdbx_description
1 polymer ?
#
loop_
_entity_poly.entity_id
_entity_poly.type
_entity_poly.pdbx_seq_one_letter_code
_entity_poly.pdbx_strand_id
1 'polypeptide(L)'
;VCRCWHDDITNHTKATKPSSKRDGDNWRDFEHQLRFIRSFAIEHQIEDPKDWNKVTGTQIKKWGGSGLLKQYKSLKDCLSCLIPEYSLNFDNVKDTRVPKHFWEHKENQRNFMDMLSKRLNMKEPKDWDNLTTTNIIDH
;
A
#
# COMPACT_ATOMS: atom_id res chain seq x y z
N VAL A 1 0.96 -7.02 -15.70
CA VAL A 1 -0.41 -7.22 -15.19
C VAL A 1 -0.45 -6.54 -13.84
N CYS A 2 -1.17 -5.42 -13.76
CA CYS A 2 -1.31 -4.62 -12.54
C CYS A 2 -1.97 -5.49 -11.47
N ARG A 3 -1.39 -5.58 -10.28
CA ARG A 3 -2.02 -6.27 -9.16
C ARG A 3 -2.81 -5.26 -8.37
N CYS A 4 -4.07 -5.07 -8.74
CA CYS A 4 -5.01 -4.32 -7.91
C CYS A 4 -5.16 -5.08 -6.59
N TRP A 5 -5.36 -4.39 -5.46
CA TRP A 5 -5.55 -5.04 -4.16
C TRP A 5 -6.68 -6.09 -4.19
N HIS A 6 -7.73 -5.87 -5.00
CA HIS A 6 -8.78 -6.85 -5.27
C HIS A 6 -8.33 -8.10 -6.04
N ASP A 7 -7.39 -7.97 -7.00
CA ASP A 7 -6.89 -9.08 -7.82
C ASP A 7 -5.90 -9.98 -7.04
N ASP A 8 -5.27 -9.43 -5.99
CA ASP A 8 -4.29 -10.14 -5.17
C ASP A 8 -4.88 -10.86 -3.95
N ILE A 9 -6.03 -10.39 -3.42
CA ILE A 9 -6.71 -11.05 -2.28
C ILE A 9 -7.35 -12.38 -2.69
N THR A 10 -7.81 -12.49 -3.94
CA THR A 10 -8.55 -13.65 -4.44
C THR A 10 -7.65 -14.83 -4.82
N ASN A 11 -6.34 -14.62 -4.96
CA ASN A 11 -5.37 -15.69 -5.16
C ASN A 11 -4.96 -16.32 -3.81
N HIS A 12 -5.83 -17.19 -3.31
CA HIS A 12 -5.68 -17.97 -2.09
C HIS A 12 -4.29 -18.63 -1.97
N THR A 13 -3.46 -18.12 -1.05
CA THR A 13 -2.52 -18.95 -0.29
C THR A 13 -2.98 -18.91 1.16
N LYS A 14 -3.18 -20.10 1.76
CA LYS A 14 -3.68 -20.25 3.13
C LYS A 14 -2.88 -19.36 4.08
N ALA A 15 -3.48 -18.26 4.52
CA ALA A 15 -2.87 -17.32 5.45
C ALA A 15 -2.77 -17.99 6.82
N THR A 16 -1.71 -18.74 7.04
CA THR A 16 -1.36 -19.17 8.39
C THR A 16 -0.83 -17.96 9.15
N LYS A 17 -1.27 -17.76 10.39
CA LYS A 17 -0.69 -16.77 11.31
C LYS A 17 0.84 -16.87 11.20
N PRO A 18 1.57 -15.81 10.81
CA PRO A 18 3.02 -15.89 10.67
C PRO A 18 3.59 -16.39 12.00
N SER A 19 4.32 -17.51 11.94
CA SER A 19 4.77 -18.20 13.15
C SER A 19 5.66 -17.25 13.95
N SER A 20 5.28 -16.96 15.19
CA SER A 20 5.95 -15.97 16.05
C SER A 20 7.37 -16.35 16.48
N LYS A 21 7.99 -17.37 15.85
CA LYS A 21 9.23 -17.99 16.31
C LYS A 21 10.40 -17.93 15.33
N ARG A 22 10.26 -17.38 14.11
CA ARG A 22 11.41 -17.33 13.17
C ARG A 22 11.69 -16.01 12.48
N ASP A 23 10.75 -15.09 12.39
CA ASP A 23 10.96 -13.82 11.68
C ASP A 23 11.15 -12.71 12.71
N GLY A 24 12.28 -12.75 13.40
CA GLY A 24 12.59 -11.81 14.48
C GLY A 24 12.57 -10.38 13.98
N ASP A 25 11.57 -9.59 14.42
CA ASP A 25 11.51 -8.12 14.49
C ASP A 25 12.05 -7.29 13.31
N ASN A 26 12.33 -7.90 12.16
CA ASN A 26 12.91 -7.23 11.01
C ASN A 26 11.79 -6.65 10.14
N TRP A 27 11.17 -5.60 10.67
CA TRP A 27 10.17 -4.77 10.01
C TRP A 27 10.81 -3.75 9.07
N ARG A 28 11.96 -4.07 8.46
CA ARG A 28 12.65 -3.19 7.51
C ARG A 28 12.27 -3.46 6.05
N ASP A 29 11.77 -4.65 5.77
CA ASP A 29 11.41 -5.07 4.42
C ASP A 29 9.94 -4.78 4.10
N PHE A 30 9.72 -4.05 3.02
CA PHE A 30 8.39 -3.67 2.53
C PHE A 30 7.53 -4.90 2.21
N GLU A 31 8.10 -5.92 1.58
CA GLU A 31 7.37 -7.15 1.23
C GLU A 31 6.88 -7.88 2.48
N HIS A 32 7.71 -7.91 3.53
CA HIS A 32 7.32 -8.48 4.80
C HIS A 32 6.17 -7.70 5.45
N GLN A 33 6.27 -6.37 5.48
CA GLN A 33 5.23 -5.50 6.01
C GLN A 33 3.90 -5.65 5.24
N LEU A 34 3.98 -5.65 3.91
CA LEU A 34 2.84 -5.80 3.00
C LEU A 34 2.18 -7.17 3.18
N ARG A 35 2.98 -8.25 3.21
CA ARG A 35 2.50 -9.61 3.45
C ARG A 35 1.75 -9.71 4.77
N PHE A 36 2.28 -9.12 5.84
CA PHE A 36 1.62 -9.11 7.14
C PHE A 36 0.25 -8.43 7.09
N ILE A 37 0.19 -7.22 6.53
CA ILE A 37 -1.05 -6.44 6.39
C ILE A 37 -2.08 -7.17 5.51
N ARG A 38 -1.64 -7.81 4.42
CA ARG A 38 -2.51 -8.63 3.56
C ARG A 38 -3.06 -9.86 4.29
N SER A 39 -2.20 -10.60 5.01
CA SER A 39 -2.65 -11.75 5.80
C SER A 39 -3.64 -11.33 6.89
N PHE A 40 -3.42 -10.18 7.52
CA PHE A 40 -4.36 -9.62 8.49
C PHE A 40 -5.71 -9.27 7.85
N ALA A 41 -5.70 -8.65 6.66
CA ALA A 41 -6.92 -8.33 5.93
C ALA A 41 -7.74 -9.57 5.59
N ILE A 42 -7.09 -10.62 5.07
CA ILE A 42 -7.74 -11.89 4.72
C ILE A 42 -8.39 -12.53 5.95
N GLU A 43 -7.66 -12.63 7.06
CA GLU A 43 -8.19 -13.24 8.29
C GLU A 43 -9.39 -12.46 8.85
N HIS A 44 -9.33 -11.13 8.79
CA HIS A 44 -10.36 -10.27 9.35
C HIS A 44 -11.43 -9.88 8.33
N GLN A 45 -11.46 -10.54 7.17
CA GLN A 45 -12.46 -10.34 6.11
C GLN A 45 -12.58 -8.85 5.72
N ILE A 46 -11.43 -8.19 5.58
CA ILE A 46 -11.34 -6.78 5.18
C ILE A 46 -11.27 -6.75 3.66
N GLU A 47 -12.42 -6.48 3.04
CA GLU A 47 -12.61 -6.51 1.58
C GLU A 47 -12.71 -5.12 0.95
N ASP A 48 -12.91 -4.05 1.73
CA ASP A 48 -12.79 -2.66 1.24
C ASP A 48 -11.67 -1.94 2.01
N PRO A 49 -10.85 -1.09 1.35
CA PRO A 49 -9.88 -0.27 2.06
C PRO A 49 -10.52 0.56 3.20
N LYS A 50 -11.78 0.98 3.07
CA LYS A 50 -12.52 1.71 4.12
C LYS A 50 -12.74 0.89 5.39
N ASP A 51 -12.77 -0.44 5.30
CA ASP A 51 -12.98 -1.32 6.46
C ASP A 51 -11.81 -1.30 7.44
N TRP A 52 -10.62 -0.88 7.01
CA TRP A 52 -9.49 -0.63 7.90
C TRP A 52 -9.77 0.45 8.96
N ASN A 53 -10.76 1.32 8.77
CA ASN A 53 -11.17 2.27 9.80
C ASN A 53 -11.76 1.57 11.04
N LYS A 54 -12.22 0.32 10.91
CA LYS A 54 -12.71 -0.49 12.03
C LYS A 54 -11.57 -1.21 12.76
N VAL A 55 -10.37 -1.24 12.18
CA VAL A 55 -9.18 -1.89 12.75
C VAL A 55 -8.46 -0.95 13.69
N THR A 56 -8.15 -1.45 14.88
CA THR A 56 -7.38 -0.73 15.89
C THR A 56 -5.92 -1.17 15.88
N GLY A 57 -5.02 -0.25 16.24
CA GLY A 57 -3.60 -0.58 16.44
C GLY A 57 -3.39 -1.69 17.47
N THR A 58 -4.29 -1.85 18.45
CA THR A 58 -4.24 -2.92 19.45
C THR A 58 -4.47 -4.30 18.84
N GLN A 59 -5.39 -4.44 17.87
CA GLN A 59 -5.59 -5.71 17.16
C GLN A 59 -4.33 -6.11 16.38
N ILE A 60 -3.71 -5.14 15.69
CA ILE A 60 -2.45 -5.34 14.95
C ILE A 60 -1.31 -5.76 15.91
N LYS A 61 -1.19 -5.11 17.07
CA LYS A 61 -0.20 -5.49 18.10
C LYS A 61 -0.41 -6.91 18.62
N LYS A 62 -1.66 -7.30 18.88
CA LYS A 62 -2.03 -8.66 19.33
C LYS A 62 -1.69 -9.72 18.28
N TRP A 63 -1.71 -9.34 17.01
CA TRP A 63 -1.31 -10.16 15.88
C TRP A 63 0.21 -10.22 15.63
N GLY A 64 1.01 -9.49 16.42
CA GLY A 64 2.46 -9.45 16.28
C GLY A 64 2.99 -8.25 15.50
N GLY A 65 2.14 -7.36 14.98
CA GLY A 65 2.52 -6.16 14.24
C GLY A 65 3.06 -5.01 15.10
N SER A 66 3.52 -5.29 16.33
CA SER A 66 4.03 -4.25 17.24
C SER A 66 5.28 -3.56 16.68
N GLY A 67 6.17 -4.29 16.02
CA GLY A 67 7.35 -3.70 15.40
C GLY A 67 7.03 -2.97 14.07
N LEU A 68 5.99 -3.40 13.36
CA LEU A 68 5.46 -2.69 12.19
C LEU A 68 5.00 -1.29 12.57
N LEU A 69 4.15 -1.19 13.58
CA LEU A 69 3.58 0.08 14.03
C LEU A 69 4.64 1.06 14.57
N LYS A 70 5.83 0.60 14.93
CA LYS A 70 6.95 1.48 15.33
C LYS A 70 7.62 2.17 14.14
N GLN A 71 7.49 1.64 12.92
CA GLN A 71 8.08 2.24 11.71
C GLN A 71 7.28 3.43 11.20
N TYR A 72 6.00 3.51 11.58
CA TYR A 72 5.06 4.50 11.06
C TYR A 72 4.51 5.39 12.15
N LYS A 73 4.06 6.59 11.79
CA LYS A 73 3.47 7.53 12.76
C LYS A 73 2.11 7.06 13.27
N SER A 74 1.37 6.33 12.44
CA SER A 74 0.05 5.80 12.76
C SER A 74 -0.28 4.58 11.91
N LEU A 75 -1.35 3.84 12.26
CA LEU A 75 -1.87 2.76 11.42
C LEU A 75 -2.30 3.27 10.03
N LYS A 76 -2.90 4.47 9.98
CA LYS A 76 -3.29 5.08 8.70
C LYS A 76 -2.07 5.33 7.81
N ASP A 77 -1.00 5.90 8.37
CA ASP A 77 0.29 6.16 7.70
C ASP A 77 0.92 4.86 7.16
N CYS A 78 0.88 3.79 7.95
CA CYS A 78 1.31 2.45 7.55
C CYS A 78 0.50 1.93 6.35
N LEU A 79 -0.84 1.95 6.45
CA LEU A 79 -1.73 1.43 5.41
C LEU A 79 -1.61 2.24 4.11
N SER A 80 -1.50 3.56 4.19
CA SER A 80 -1.30 4.43 3.03
C SER A 80 0.02 4.19 2.31
N CYS A 81 1.03 3.67 3.03
CA CYS A 81 2.32 3.34 2.45
C CYS A 81 2.34 1.94 1.82
N LEU A 82 1.64 0.97 2.43
CA LEU A 82 1.63 -0.43 2.00
C LEU A 82 0.54 -0.75 0.98
N ILE A 83 -0.60 -0.07 1.11
CA ILE A 83 -1.76 -0.20 0.23
C ILE A 83 -1.98 1.20 -0.34
N PRO A 84 -1.34 1.55 -1.47
CA PRO A 84 -1.51 2.86 -2.10
C PRO A 84 -2.99 3.23 -2.27
N GLU A 85 -3.81 2.25 -2.68
CA GLU A 85 -5.26 2.37 -2.86
C GLU A 85 -6.03 2.76 -1.57
N TYR A 86 -5.46 2.57 -0.37
CA TYR A 86 -6.11 2.91 0.90
C TYR A 86 -6.23 4.41 1.16
N SER A 87 -5.24 5.19 0.74
CA SER A 87 -5.24 6.66 0.95
C SER A 87 -5.36 7.45 -0.33
N LEU A 88 -5.09 6.81 -1.45
CA LEU A 88 -5.05 7.49 -2.73
C LEU A 88 -6.46 7.58 -3.28
N ASN A 89 -7.18 8.61 -2.83
CA ASN A 89 -8.23 9.22 -3.63
C ASN A 89 -7.51 10.00 -4.74
N PHE A 90 -7.05 9.27 -5.76
CA PHE A 90 -6.26 9.78 -6.88
C PHE A 90 -6.99 10.83 -7.75
N ASP A 91 -8.26 11.08 -7.46
CA ASP A 91 -9.02 12.17 -8.05
C ASP A 91 -8.40 13.55 -7.76
N ASN A 92 -7.66 13.70 -6.65
CA ASN A 92 -7.00 14.96 -6.26
C ASN A 92 -5.58 14.72 -5.70
N VAL A 93 -4.60 14.39 -6.56
CA VAL A 93 -3.21 14.13 -6.11
C VAL A 93 -2.59 15.38 -5.47
N LYS A 94 -3.01 16.59 -5.90
CA LYS A 94 -2.63 17.88 -5.30
C LYS A 94 -2.84 17.96 -3.78
N ASP A 95 -3.85 17.25 -3.25
CA ASP A 95 -4.18 17.23 -1.82
C ASP A 95 -3.63 16.02 -1.07
N THR A 96 -3.06 15.04 -1.78
CA THR A 96 -2.51 13.84 -1.13
C THR A 96 -1.12 14.11 -0.56
N ARG A 97 -1.07 14.55 0.70
CA ARG A 97 0.17 14.50 1.47
C ARG A 97 0.59 13.05 1.64
N VAL A 98 1.52 12.60 0.80
CA VAL A 98 2.00 11.22 0.82
C VAL A 98 2.67 10.90 2.17
N PRO A 99 2.48 9.66 2.67
CA PRO A 99 3.10 9.19 3.90
C PRO A 99 4.62 9.30 3.88
N LYS A 100 5.20 9.35 5.08
CA LYS A 100 6.66 9.19 5.21
C LYS A 100 7.00 7.78 4.71
N HIS A 101 8.04 7.67 3.88
CA HIS A 101 8.49 6.43 3.22
C HIS A 101 7.68 5.99 1.97
N PHE A 102 6.62 6.71 1.57
CA PHE A 102 5.83 6.34 0.40
C PHE A 102 6.67 6.15 -0.87
N TRP A 103 7.54 7.12 -1.19
CA TRP A 103 8.39 7.08 -2.38
C TRP A 103 9.64 6.21 -2.24
N GLU A 104 9.95 5.69 -1.05
CA GLU A 104 11.11 4.82 -0.85
C GLU A 104 10.90 3.43 -1.48
N HIS A 105 9.65 3.08 -1.78
CA HIS A 105 9.26 1.78 -2.30
C HIS A 105 8.94 1.82 -3.80
N LYS A 106 9.60 0.96 -4.58
CA LYS A 106 9.42 0.89 -6.05
C LYS A 106 8.00 0.55 -6.46
N GLU A 107 7.28 -0.24 -5.67
CA GLU A 107 5.89 -0.60 -5.96
C GLU A 107 4.97 0.63 -5.89
N ASN A 108 5.20 1.53 -4.94
CA ASN A 108 4.46 2.78 -4.83
C ASN A 108 4.77 3.72 -5.99
N GLN A 109 6.03 3.78 -6.41
CA GLN A 109 6.43 4.52 -7.62
C GLN A 109 5.73 3.96 -8.87
N ARG A 110 5.68 2.64 -9.03
CA ARG A 110 5.00 1.99 -10.15
C ARG A 110 3.50 2.24 -10.15
N ASN A 111 2.84 2.07 -9.01
CA ASN A 111 1.40 2.34 -8.88
C ASN A 111 1.05 3.80 -9.22
N PHE A 112 1.90 4.74 -8.81
CA PHE A 112 1.75 6.14 -9.19
C PHE A 112 1.92 6.35 -10.70
N MET A 113 2.96 5.77 -11.32
CA MET A 113 3.14 5.86 -12.77
C MET A 113 1.96 5.22 -13.54
N ASP A 114 1.49 4.06 -13.10
CA ASP A 114 0.35 3.38 -13.71
C ASP A 114 -0.92 4.24 -13.60
N MET A 115 -1.15 4.90 -12.47
CA MET A 115 -2.24 5.87 -12.32
C MET A 115 -2.06 7.07 -13.25
N LEU A 116 -0.87 7.65 -13.30
CA LEU A 116 -0.59 8.84 -14.10
C LEU A 116 -0.84 8.55 -15.59
N SER A 117 -0.40 7.40 -16.08
CA SER A 117 -0.63 6.97 -17.46
C SER A 117 -2.12 6.82 -17.79
N LYS A 118 -2.92 6.23 -16.89
CA LYS A 118 -4.37 6.12 -17.06
C LYS A 118 -5.04 7.50 -17.12
N ARG A 119 -4.63 8.43 -16.23
CA ARG A 119 -5.23 9.76 -16.13
C ARG A 119 -4.92 10.63 -17.35
N LEU A 120 -3.69 10.54 -17.84
CA LEU A 120 -3.23 11.23 -19.04
C LEU A 120 -3.57 10.48 -20.34
N ASN A 121 -4.29 9.35 -20.24
CA ASN A 121 -4.66 8.48 -21.36
C ASN A 121 -3.44 8.12 -22.25
N MET A 122 -2.30 7.89 -21.60
CA MET A 122 -1.05 7.49 -22.25
C MET A 122 -1.16 6.04 -22.68
N LYS A 123 -0.77 5.75 -23.92
CA LYS A 123 -0.91 4.41 -24.53
C LYS A 123 0.42 3.86 -24.99
N GLU A 124 1.40 4.71 -25.25
CA GLU A 124 2.69 4.32 -25.80
C GLU A 124 3.85 4.71 -24.86
N PRO A 125 4.94 3.95 -24.85
CA PRO A 125 6.14 4.32 -24.08
C PRO A 125 6.67 5.73 -24.40
N LYS A 126 6.49 6.18 -25.64
CA LYS A 126 6.92 7.51 -26.10
C LYS A 126 6.13 8.66 -25.48
N ASP A 127 4.92 8.40 -24.98
CA ASP A 127 4.12 9.42 -24.29
C ASP A 127 4.84 9.91 -23.03
N TRP A 128 5.66 9.04 -22.40
CA TRP A 128 6.46 9.38 -21.23
C TRP A 128 7.53 10.43 -21.52
N ASP A 129 8.08 10.44 -22.73
CA ASP A 129 9.12 11.39 -23.14
C ASP A 129 8.57 12.82 -23.25
N ASN A 130 7.26 12.97 -23.45
CA ASN A 130 6.59 14.26 -23.60
C ASN A 130 6.07 14.82 -22.27
N LEU A 131 6.27 14.11 -21.14
CA LEU A 131 5.84 14.60 -19.84
C LEU A 131 6.75 15.72 -19.34
N THR A 132 6.12 16.85 -18.99
CA THR A 132 6.79 17.92 -18.27
C THR A 132 6.50 17.84 -16.78
N THR A 133 7.36 18.43 -15.95
CA THR A 133 7.13 18.54 -14.50
C THR A 133 5.79 19.24 -14.19
N THR A 134 5.36 20.17 -15.04
CA THR A 134 4.05 20.84 -14.93
C THR A 134 2.90 19.84 -15.06
N ASN A 135 2.95 18.93 -16.03
CA ASN A 135 1.93 17.88 -16.21
C ASN A 135 1.81 16.97 -14.96
N ILE A 136 2.92 16.74 -14.26
CA ILE A 136 2.95 15.91 -13.05
C ILE A 136 2.41 16.68 -11.84
N ILE A 137 2.71 17.99 -11.73
CA ILE A 137 2.23 18.84 -10.62
C ILE A 137 0.74 19.15 -10.76
N ASP A 138 0.23 19.22 -12.00
CA ASP A 138 -1.16 19.60 -12.25
C ASP A 138 -2.20 18.50 -11.97
N HIS A 139 -1.75 17.26 -11.78
CA HIS A 139 -2.59 16.10 -11.53
C HIS A 139 -2.35 15.55 -10.16
#